data_AF-A0A383EHY3-F1
#
_entry.id   AF-A0A383EHY3-F1
#
_cell.length_a   1.000
_cell.length_b   1.000
_cell.length_c   1.000
_cell.angle_alpha   90.00
_cell.angle_beta   90.00
_cell.angle_gamma   90.00
#
_symmetry.space_group_name_H-M   'P 1'
#
loop_
_entity.id
_entity.type
_entity.pdbx_description
1 polymer ?
#
loop_
_entity_poly.entity_id
_entity_poly.type
_entity_poly.pdbx_seq_one_letter_code
_entity_poly.pdbx_strand_id
1 'polypeptide(L)' 'MTEAFRIEKDSMGEVKVPREALYAAQTQRAIENFPVSGIPIRRPLIAALGVIKCSAALVNG' A
#
# COMPACT_ATOMS: atom_id res chain seq x y z
N MET A 1 -8.25 20.38 6.18
CA MET A 1 -8.53 19.34 7.19
C MET A 1 -7.21 18.88 7.74
N THR A 2 -7.03 18.82 9.05
CA THR A 2 -5.81 18.29 9.66
C THR A 2 -5.72 16.80 9.31
N GLU A 3 -4.87 16.45 8.36
CA GLU A 3 -4.60 15.05 8.02
C GLU A 3 -4.03 14.36 9.27
N ALA A 4 -4.85 13.51 9.90
CA ALA A 4 -4.36 12.65 10.97
C ALA A 4 -3.48 11.57 10.34
N PHE A 5 -2.28 11.34 10.90
CA PHE A 5 -1.37 10.28 10.50
C PHE A 5 -1.35 9.18 11.56
N ARG A 6 -1.13 7.93 11.12
CA ARG A 6 -0.69 6.82 11.96
C ARG A 6 0.79 6.54 11.71
N ILE A 7 1.50 6.02 12.72
CA ILE A 7 2.90 5.59 12.58
C ILE A 7 2.88 4.11 12.22
N GLU A 8 3.46 3.77 11.07
CA GLU A 8 3.72 2.40 10.65
C GLU A 8 5.22 2.09 10.78
N LYS A 9 5.56 0.83 11.04
CA LYS A 9 6.95 0.37 11.18
C LYS A 9 7.22 -0.81 10.26
N ASP A 10 8.29 -0.73 9.48
CA ASP A 10 8.85 -1.84 8.72
C ASP A 10 10.34 -2.05 9.08
N SER A 11 11.04 -2.92 8.34
CA SER A 11 12.47 -3.18 8.54
C SER A 11 13.36 -1.95 8.28
N MET A 12 12.84 -0.91 7.61
CA MET A 12 13.54 0.34 7.34
C MET A 12 13.24 1.43 8.38
N GLY A 13 12.46 1.11 9.43
CA GLY A 13 12.10 2.03 10.51
C GLY A 13 10.66 2.52 10.45
N GLU A 14 10.40 3.65 11.09
CA GLU A 14 9.06 4.24 11.20
C GLU A 14 8.74 5.19 10.04
N VAL A 15 7.47 5.25 9.63
CA VAL A 15 6.96 6.15 8.60
C VAL A 15 5.54 6.62 8.92
N LYS A 16 5.23 7.88 8.59
CA LYS A 16 3.89 8.46 8.77
C LYS A 16 2.99 8.08 7.60
N VAL A 17 1.87 7.44 7.89
CA VAL A 17 0.87 7.03 6.90
C VAL A 17 -0.44 7.76 7.18
N PRO A 18 -1.14 8.31 6.15
CA PRO A 18 -2.45 8.92 6.37
C PRO A 18 -3.40 7.95 7.08
N ARG A 19 -4.12 8.42 8.09
CA ARG A 19 -4.95 7.56 8.95
C ARG A 19 -6.02 6.79 8.17
N GLU A 20 -6.54 7.38 7.10
CA GLU A 20 -7.58 6.82 6.24
C GLU A 20 -7.02 5.90 5.13
N ALA A 21 -5.70 5.84 4.95
CA ALA A 21 -5.10 4.98 3.95
C ALA A 21 -5.30 3.50 4.29
N LEU A 22 -5.72 2.73 3.28
CA LEU A 22 -5.81 1.27 3.34
C LEU A 22 -4.43 0.58 3.20
N TYR A 23 -3.40 1.34 2.82
CA TYR A 23 -2.02 0.87 2.69
C TYR A 23 -1.17 1.18 3.94
N ALA A 24 0.03 0.61 4.03
CA ALA A 24 0.93 0.74 5.19
C ALA A 24 2.34 1.22 4.78
N ALA A 25 3.35 0.95 5.62
CA ALA A 25 4.70 1.49 5.50
C ALA A 25 5.34 1.34 4.10
N GLN A 26 5.33 0.13 3.54
CA GLN A 26 6.00 -0.12 2.25
C GLN A 26 5.40 0.69 1.10
N THR A 27 4.07 0.80 1.04
CA THR A 27 3.41 1.62 0.01
C THR A 27 3.66 3.11 0.22
N GLN A 28 3.68 3.57 1.48
CA GLN A 28 4.04 4.96 1.79
C GLN A 28 5.45 5.29 1.32
N ARG A 29 6.43 4.41 1.58
CA ARG A 29 7.80 4.57 1.06
C ARG A 29 7.85 4.56 -0.46
N ALA A 30 7.03 3.73 -1.13
CA ALA A 30 6.97 3.74 -2.59
C ALA A 30 6.44 5.08 -3.13
N ILE A 31 5.48 5.69 -2.46
CA ILE A 31 4.98 7.04 -2.80
C ILE A 31 6.10 8.09 -2.66
N GLU A 32 6.87 8.03 -1.58
CA GLU A 32 7.98 8.98 -1.31
C GLU A 32 9.18 8.77 -2.24
N ASN A 33 9.53 7.52 -2.57
CA ASN A 33 10.73 7.18 -3.32
C ASN A 33 10.55 7.25 -4.84
N PHE A 34 9.33 7.13 -5.36
CA PHE A 34 9.07 7.07 -6.81
C PHE A 34 8.10 8.16 -7.32
N PRO A 35 8.34 9.46 -7.06
CA PRO A 35 7.48 10.55 -7.53
C PRO A 35 7.80 10.91 -9.00
N VAL A 36 7.57 9.98 -9.94
CA VAL A 36 8.02 10.16 -11.33
C VAL A 36 6.92 10.72 -12.23
N SER A 37 5.89 9.93 -12.52
CA SER A 37 4.94 10.22 -13.61
C SER A 37 3.53 10.56 -13.15
N GLY A 38 3.19 10.34 -11.88
CA GLY A 38 1.82 10.44 -11.38
C GLY A 38 0.85 9.42 -11.98
N ILE A 39 1.33 8.46 -12.78
CA ILE A 39 0.49 7.44 -13.40
C ILE A 39 0.22 6.34 -12.37
N PRO A 40 -1.06 6.08 -12.00
CA PRO A 40 -1.38 5.04 -11.03
C PRO A 40 -1.26 3.65 -11.64
N ILE A 41 -1.22 2.64 -10.76
CA ILE A 41 -1.30 1.23 -11.16
C ILE A 41 -2.63 0.99 -11.91
N ARG A 42 -2.54 0.36 -13.08
CA ARG A 42 -3.72 0.06 -13.91
C ARG A 42 -4.68 -0.88 -13.18
N ARG A 43 -5.99 -0.57 -13.21
CA ARG A 43 -7.04 -1.35 -12.52
C ARG A 43 -7.03 -2.85 -12.83
N PRO A 44 -6.78 -3.32 -14.08
CA PRO A 44 -6.70 -4.75 -14.36
C PRO A 44 -5.61 -5.48 -13.57
N LEU A 45 -4.46 -4.83 -13.32
CA LEU A 45 -3.39 -5.42 -12.53
C LEU A 45 -3.79 -5.55 -11.05
N ILE A 46 -4.48 -4.54 -10.51
CA ILE A 46 -5.01 -4.58 -9.13
C ILE A 46 -6.02 -5.73 -8.99
N ALA A 47 -6.93 -5.88 -9.95
CA ALA A 47 -7.91 -6.97 -9.96
C ALA A 47 -7.22 -8.35 -10.02
N ALA A 48 -6.22 -8.52 -10.89
CA ALA A 48 -5.46 -9.77 -10.99
C ALA A 48 -4.74 -10.12 -9.67
N LEU A 49 -4.12 -9.13 -9.00
CA LEU A 49 -3.52 -9.33 -7.68
C LEU A 49 -4.56 -9.75 -6.63
N GLY A 50 -5.76 -9.18 -6.67
CA GLY A 50 -6.88 -9.58 -5.82
C GLY A 50 -7.27 -11.04 -6.01
N VAL A 51 -7.38 -11.51 -7.26
CA VAL A 51 -7.67 -12.92 -7.57
C VAL A 51 -6.56 -13.83 -7.02
N ILE A 52 -5.28 -13.51 -7.27
CA ILE A 52 -4.15 -14.29 -6.78
C ILE A 52 -4.18 -14.42 -5.25
N LYS A 53 -4.42 -13.31 -4.54
CA LYS A 53 -4.46 -13.32 -3.06
C LYS A 53 -5.68 -14.04 -2.51
N CYS A 54 -6.84 -13.93 -3.16
CA CYS A 54 -8.03 -14.70 -2.80
C CYS A 54 -7.76 -16.21 -2.93
N SER A 55 -7.24 -16.65 -4.08
CA SER A 55 -6.91 -18.06 -4.30
C SER A 55 -5.85 -18.57 -3.31
N ALA A 56 -4.81 -17.80 -3.03
CA ALA A 56 -3.79 -18.18 -2.05
C ALA A 56 -4.36 -18.30 -0.63
N ALA A 57 -5.27 -17.39 -0.24
CA ALA A 57 -5.93 -17.46 1.06
C ALA A 57 -6.82 -18.70 1.19
N LEU A 58 -7.56 -19.06 0.13
CA LEU A 58 -8.40 -20.26 0.09
C LEU A 58 -7.60 -21.56 0.22
N VAL A 59 -6.37 -21.59 -0.31
CA VAL A 59 -5.50 -22.79 -0.25
C VAL A 59 -4.76 -22.90 1.09
N ASN A 60 -4.41 -21.77 1.70
CA ASN A 60 -3.61 -21.74 2.93
C ASN A 60 -4.45 -21.70 4.23
N GLY A 61 -5.74 -21.39 4.14
CA GLY A 61 -6.66 -21.32 5.28
C GLY A 61 -7.15 -22.69 5.73
#